data_AF-A0A1W0E7T4-F1
#
_entry.id   AF-A0A1W0E7T4-F1
#
_cell.length_a   1.000
_cell.length_b   1.000
_cell.length_c   1.000
_cell.angle_alpha   90.00
_cell.angle_beta   90.00
_cell.angle_gamma   90.00
#
_symmetry.space_group_name_H-M   'P 1'
#
loop_
_entity.id
_entity.type
_entity.pdbx_description
1 polymer ?
#
loop_
_entity_poly.entity_id
_entity_poly.type
_entity_poly.pdbx_seq_one_letter_code
_entity_poly.pdbx_strand_id
1 'polypeptide(L)'
;MSKHISELLKGKIIAYKELNMSCREIAKKTGVSKSSVQRILDRYQETGQTGRKTGTGTSSTVPKAQKDQIIKLLKSKEKFNNKRLTSKVNDEFQKKISRSTVINYQYEIELGMYISCEKPYLRPENVKKRFEMAKTWMFAPDKDWEWVLWSDE
;
A
#
# COMPACT_ATOMS: atom_id res chain seq x y z
N MET A 1 -10.76 9.46 -29.53
CA MET A 1 -9.53 9.30 -28.73
C MET A 1 -8.53 8.48 -29.54
N SER A 2 -7.26 8.89 -29.66
CA SER A 2 -6.26 8.10 -30.37
C SER A 2 -5.85 6.87 -29.54
N LYS A 3 -5.67 5.73 -30.20
CA LYS A 3 -5.33 4.47 -29.54
C LYS A 3 -3.83 4.47 -29.19
N HIS A 4 -3.50 4.12 -27.95
CA HIS A 4 -2.10 4.00 -27.53
C HIS A 4 -1.43 2.79 -28.19
N ILE A 5 -0.16 2.97 -28.56
CA ILE A 5 0.68 1.91 -29.12
C ILE A 5 1.12 0.97 -27.98
N SER A 6 0.91 -0.34 -28.16
CA SER A 6 1.30 -1.35 -27.17
C SER A 6 2.82 -1.45 -27.02
N GLU A 7 3.28 -1.82 -25.83
CA GLU A 7 4.71 -2.00 -25.53
C GLU A 7 5.38 -3.00 -26.48
N LEU A 8 4.70 -4.11 -26.80
CA LEU A 8 5.19 -5.10 -27.76
C LEU A 8 5.43 -4.50 -29.15
N LEU A 9 4.54 -3.59 -29.59
CA LEU A 9 4.70 -2.96 -30.89
C LEU A 9 5.85 -1.95 -30.89
N LYS A 10 6.08 -1.25 -29.77
CA LYS A 10 7.27 -0.39 -29.60
C LYS A 10 8.57 -1.21 -29.62
N GLY A 11 8.58 -2.38 -28.98
CA GLY A 11 9.70 -3.31 -29.04
C GLY A 11 10.03 -3.75 -30.46
N LYS A 12 9.01 -4.10 -31.27
CA LYS A 12 9.20 -4.40 -32.70
C LYS A 12 9.80 -3.23 -33.49
N ILE A 13 9.36 -2.00 -33.21
CA ILE A 13 9.90 -0.79 -33.86
C ILE A 13 11.39 -0.62 -33.57
N ILE A 14 11.81 -0.86 -32.31
CA ILE A 14 13.22 -0.77 -31.91
C ILE A 14 14.04 -1.87 -32.58
N ALA A 15 13.57 -3.12 -32.56
CA ALA A 15 14.24 -4.24 -33.22
C ALA A 15 14.43 -3.99 -34.73
N TYR A 16 13.41 -3.43 -35.42
CA TYR A 16 13.57 -3.05 -36.83
C TYR A 16 14.56 -1.91 -37.03
N LYS A 17 14.69 -0.99 -36.07
CA LYS A 17 15.69 0.07 -36.13
C LYS A 17 17.11 -0.47 -35.93
N GLU A 18 17.30 -1.45 -35.05
CA GLU A 18 18.57 -2.17 -34.85
C GLU A 18 18.99 -2.95 -36.11
N LEU A 19 18.02 -3.45 -36.88
CA LEU A 19 18.23 -4.04 -38.20
C LEU A 19 18.46 -3.01 -39.31
N ASN A 20 18.82 -1.76 -38.97
CA ASN A 20 19.09 -0.65 -39.89
C ASN A 20 17.94 -0.27 -40.84
N MET A 21 16.70 -0.62 -40.54
CA MET A 21 15.56 -0.20 -41.35
C MET A 21 15.29 1.31 -41.21
N SER A 22 14.82 1.92 -42.30
CA SER A 22 14.41 3.33 -42.29
C SER A 22 13.07 3.52 -41.59
N CYS A 23 12.82 4.70 -41.01
CA CYS A 23 11.57 4.99 -40.31
C CYS A 23 10.32 4.84 -41.22
N ARG A 24 10.47 5.02 -42.54
CA ARG A 24 9.38 4.81 -43.52
C ARG A 24 9.05 3.34 -43.70
N GLU A 25 10.06 2.47 -43.78
CA GLU A 25 9.85 1.03 -43.90
C GLU A 25 9.27 0.44 -42.62
N ILE A 26 9.73 0.92 -41.46
CA ILE A 26 9.20 0.53 -40.16
C ILE A 26 7.72 0.92 -40.06
N ALA A 27 7.36 2.14 -40.47
CA ALA A 27 5.97 2.59 -40.51
C ALA A 27 5.09 1.68 -41.39
N LYS A 28 5.57 1.30 -42.58
CA LYS A 28 4.86 0.39 -43.49
C LYS A 28 4.68 -1.01 -42.89
N LYS A 29 5.71 -1.57 -42.24
CA LYS A 29 5.64 -2.90 -41.60
C LYS A 29 4.77 -2.94 -40.35
N THR A 30 4.78 -1.89 -39.55
CA THR A 30 4.09 -1.84 -38.25
C THR A 30 2.70 -1.23 -38.31
N GLY A 31 2.33 -0.57 -39.43
CA GLY A 31 1.08 0.17 -39.57
C GLY A 31 1.02 1.44 -38.73
N VAL A 32 2.14 1.85 -38.12
CA VAL A 32 2.26 3.04 -37.29
C VAL A 32 2.71 4.22 -38.14
N SER A 33 2.16 5.41 -37.89
CA SER A 33 2.59 6.60 -38.60
C SER A 33 4.09 6.86 -38.44
N LYS A 34 4.75 7.36 -39.49
CA LYS A 34 6.20 7.68 -39.46
C LYS A 34 6.57 8.64 -38.32
N SER A 35 5.69 9.59 -37.99
CA SER A 35 5.92 10.55 -36.91
C SER A 35 5.87 9.89 -35.53
N SER A 36 4.97 8.91 -35.33
CA SER A 36 4.92 8.11 -34.11
C SER A 36 6.13 7.18 -33.98
N VAL A 37 6.56 6.54 -35.08
CA VAL A 37 7.80 5.73 -35.10
C VAL A 37 9.00 6.58 -34.68
N GLN A 38 9.17 7.76 -35.29
CA GLN A 38 10.25 8.69 -34.95
C GLN A 38 10.23 9.05 -33.46
N ARG A 39 9.07 9.51 -32.94
CA ARG A 39 8.93 9.86 -31.51
C ARG A 39 9.25 8.72 -30.56
N ILE A 40 8.94 7.48 -30.93
CA ILE A 40 9.25 6.30 -30.12
C ILE A 40 10.77 6.08 -30.09
N LEU A 41 11.42 6.15 -31.25
CA LEU A 41 12.87 5.97 -31.37
C LEU A 41 13.65 7.08 -30.66
N ASP A 42 13.26 8.35 -30.85
CA ASP A 42 13.91 9.48 -30.18
C ASP A 42 13.82 9.34 -28.66
N ARG A 43 12.64 9.00 -28.14
CA ARG A 43 12.45 8.75 -26.70
C ARG A 43 13.29 7.57 -26.21
N TYR A 44 13.34 6.49 -26.97
CA TYR A 44 14.13 5.32 -26.61
C TYR A 44 15.63 5.66 -26.57
N GLN A 45 16.09 6.48 -27.51
CA GLN A 45 17.47 6.96 -27.53
C GLN A 45 17.80 7.84 -26.31
N GLU A 46 16.85 8.67 -25.85
CA GLU A 46 17.03 9.53 -24.67
C GLU A 46 16.94 8.77 -23.33
N THR A 47 16.02 7.82 -23.21
CA THR A 47 15.64 7.21 -21.92
C THR A 47 16.01 5.74 -21.78
N GLY A 48 16.31 5.05 -22.88
CA GLY A 48 16.52 3.60 -22.92
C GLY A 48 15.26 2.76 -22.64
N GLN A 49 14.09 3.38 -22.52
CA GLN A 49 12.85 2.72 -22.10
C GLN A 49 11.72 2.91 -23.13
N THR A 50 10.98 1.84 -23.41
CA THR A 50 9.77 1.87 -24.25
C THR A 50 8.55 2.36 -23.49
N GLY A 51 8.61 2.24 -22.16
CA GLY A 51 7.55 2.52 -21.24
C GLY A 51 7.01 3.94 -21.36
N ARG A 52 5.75 4.11 -20.95
CA ARG A 52 5.19 5.45 -20.79
C ARG A 52 5.90 6.13 -19.63
N LYS A 53 6.32 7.39 -19.83
CA LYS A 53 6.75 8.25 -18.71
C LYS A 53 5.61 8.33 -17.68
N THR A 54 5.90 7.90 -16.46
CA THR A 54 4.94 8.00 -15.35
C THR A 54 4.53 9.46 -15.20
N GLY A 55 3.23 9.71 -15.17
CA GLY A 55 2.72 11.05 -14.92
C GLY A 55 3.09 11.48 -13.51
N THR A 56 3.37 12.77 -13.31
CA THR A 56 3.68 13.35 -12.00
C THR A 56 2.51 13.24 -11.00
N GLY A 57 1.30 12.97 -11.51
CA GLY A 57 0.08 12.97 -10.70
C GLY A 57 -0.30 14.39 -10.28
N THR A 58 -1.42 14.51 -9.56
CA THR A 58 -1.80 15.75 -8.89
C THR A 58 -1.00 15.90 -7.60
N SER A 59 -0.52 17.11 -7.32
CA SER A 59 0.10 17.41 -6.03
C SER A 59 -0.88 17.13 -4.89
N SER A 60 -0.42 16.39 -3.87
CA SER A 60 -1.23 16.14 -2.68
C SER A 60 -1.59 17.46 -2.02
N THR A 61 -2.86 17.63 -1.66
CA THR A 61 -3.32 18.76 -0.87
C THR A 61 -2.60 18.82 0.49
N VAL A 62 -2.18 17.67 1.03
CA VAL A 62 -1.45 17.60 2.31
C VAL A 62 0.05 17.49 2.03
N PRO A 63 0.88 18.44 2.49
CA PRO A 63 2.34 18.35 2.42
C PRO A 63 2.88 17.13 3.15
N LYS A 64 4.05 16.65 2.75
CA LYS A 64 4.70 15.47 3.34
C LYS A 64 4.85 15.58 4.87
N ALA A 65 5.29 16.73 5.38
CA ALA A 65 5.47 16.95 6.82
C ALA A 65 4.15 16.78 7.61
N GLN A 66 3.04 17.31 7.10
CA GLN A 66 1.72 17.15 7.72
C GLN A 66 1.24 15.69 7.64
N LYS A 67 1.50 15.01 6.53
CA LYS A 67 1.21 13.57 6.39
C LYS A 67 1.98 12.76 7.45
N ASP A 68 3.26 13.05 7.65
CA ASP A 68 4.08 12.36 8.65
C ASP A 68 3.58 12.58 10.08
N GLN A 69 3.09 13.79 10.39
CA GLN A 69 2.43 14.09 11.67
C GLN A 69 1.13 13.29 11.86
N ILE A 70 0.28 13.20 10.82
CA ILE A 70 -0.93 12.37 10.86
C ILE A 70 -0.58 10.90 11.10
N ILE A 71 0.44 10.38 10.39
CA ILE A 71 0.91 9.00 10.57
C ILE A 71 1.41 8.78 12.00
N LYS A 72 2.13 9.75 12.59
CA LYS A 72 2.59 9.67 13.98
C LYS A 72 1.43 9.60 14.96
N LEU A 73 0.37 10.39 14.74
CA LEU A 73 -0.85 10.34 15.55
C LEU A 73 -1.55 8.99 15.40
N LEU A 74 -1.67 8.46 14.19
CA LEU A 74 -2.28 7.16 13.90
C LEU A 74 -1.53 5.99 14.58
N LYS A 75 -0.20 6.07 14.66
CA LYS A 75 0.64 5.04 15.31
C LYS A 75 0.72 5.18 16.83
N SER A 76 0.19 6.25 17.41
CA SER A 76 0.20 6.41 18.86
C SER A 76 -0.77 5.43 19.53
N LYS A 77 -0.54 5.12 20.82
CA LYS A 77 -1.36 4.17 21.60
C LYS A 77 -2.74 4.72 21.99
N GLU A 78 -3.06 5.95 21.61
CA GLU A 78 -4.30 6.59 22.01
C GLU A 78 -5.46 6.04 21.16
N LYS A 79 -6.58 5.73 21.83
CA LYS A 79 -7.79 5.21 21.16
C LYS A 79 -8.47 6.36 20.42
N PHE A 80 -8.27 6.44 19.11
CA PHE A 80 -8.93 7.45 18.28
C PHE A 80 -10.04 6.89 17.40
N ASN A 81 -11.07 7.71 17.20
CA ASN A 81 -11.99 7.57 16.09
C ASN A 81 -11.50 8.45 14.95
N ASN A 82 -11.48 7.94 13.71
CA ASN A 82 -11.09 8.70 12.51
C ASN A 82 -11.83 10.04 12.38
N LYS A 83 -13.09 10.16 12.82
CA LYS A 83 -13.80 11.44 12.85
C LYS A 83 -13.13 12.45 13.80
N ARG A 84 -12.81 12.02 15.03
CA ARG A 84 -12.14 12.88 16.03
C ARG A 84 -10.72 13.25 15.60
N LEU A 85 -9.99 12.29 15.04
CA LEU A 85 -8.66 12.53 14.50
C LEU A 85 -8.70 13.55 13.35
N THR A 86 -9.67 13.41 12.44
CA THR A 86 -9.84 14.37 11.33
C THR A 86 -10.14 15.77 11.84
N SER A 87 -11.03 15.92 12.83
CA SER A 87 -11.30 17.22 13.45
C SER A 87 -10.04 17.82 14.08
N LYS A 88 -9.32 17.05 14.91
CA LYS A 88 -8.07 17.49 15.54
C LYS A 88 -7.03 17.96 14.52
N VAL A 89 -6.84 17.18 13.46
CA VAL A 89 -5.90 17.47 12.37
C VAL A 89 -6.33 18.72 11.60
N ASN A 90 -7.64 18.91 11.37
CA ASN A 90 -8.16 20.11 10.69
C ASN A 90 -7.96 21.36 11.53
N ASP A 91 -8.16 21.27 12.84
CA ASP A 91 -7.95 22.36 13.80
C ASP A 91 -6.47 22.72 13.93
N GLU A 92 -5.59 21.72 13.96
CA GLU A 92 -4.13 21.91 14.06
C GLU A 92 -3.54 22.50 12.77
N PHE A 93 -3.98 22.04 11.60
CA PHE A 93 -3.42 22.48 10.32
C PHE A 93 -4.20 23.63 9.68
N GLN A 94 -5.29 24.09 10.31
CA GLN A 94 -6.20 25.11 9.79
C GLN A 94 -6.61 24.82 8.34
N LYS A 95 -6.88 23.54 8.07
CA LYS A 95 -7.14 23.03 6.73
C LYS A 95 -8.26 22.02 6.74
N LYS A 96 -9.12 22.06 5.72
CA LYS A 96 -10.21 21.09 5.56
C LYS A 96 -9.71 19.81 4.91
N ILE A 97 -9.20 18.88 5.72
CA ILE A 97 -8.86 17.52 5.30
C ILE A 97 -10.11 16.64 5.41
N SER A 98 -10.33 15.81 4.39
CA SER A 98 -11.43 14.86 4.39
C SER A 98 -11.12 13.66 5.28
N ARG A 99 -12.16 13.06 5.87
CA ARG A 99 -12.02 11.81 6.63
C ARG A 99 -11.41 10.69 5.77
N SER A 100 -11.78 10.64 4.49
CA SER A 100 -11.26 9.64 3.54
C SER A 100 -9.75 9.77 3.35
N THR A 101 -9.21 10.99 3.38
CA THR A 101 -7.75 11.22 3.30
C THR A 101 -7.02 10.59 4.49
N VAL A 102 -7.55 10.76 5.71
CA VAL A 102 -6.98 10.15 6.92
C VAL A 102 -7.07 8.63 6.86
N ILE A 103 -8.19 8.09 6.38
CA ILE A 103 -8.38 6.64 6.18
C ILE A 103 -7.39 6.08 5.15
N ASN A 104 -7.14 6.79 4.04
CA ASN A 104 -6.16 6.37 3.04
C ASN A 104 -4.75 6.30 3.65
N TYR A 105 -4.36 7.30 4.44
CA TYR A 105 -3.08 7.27 5.15
C TYR A 105 -2.99 6.14 6.19
N GLN A 106 -4.12 5.80 6.81
CA GLN A 106 -4.20 4.65 7.70
C GLN A 106 -3.98 3.32 6.95
N TYR A 107 -4.56 3.15 5.77
CA TYR A 107 -4.34 1.96 4.94
C TYR A 107 -2.92 1.87 4.38
N GLU A 108 -2.31 3.00 4.01
CA GLU A 108 -0.91 3.05 3.57
C GLU A 108 0.08 2.52 4.62
N ILE A 109 -0.27 2.61 5.91
CA ILE A 109 0.53 2.08 7.02
C ILE A 109 0.00 0.75 7.56
N GLU A 110 -0.89 0.09 6.80
CA GLU A 110 -1.45 -1.23 7.11
C GLU A 110 -2.19 -1.31 8.46
N LEU A 111 -2.70 -0.18 8.96
CA LEU A 111 -3.48 -0.15 10.19
C LEU A 111 -4.95 -0.46 9.91
N GLY A 112 -5.39 -1.67 10.25
CA GLY A 112 -6.82 -2.01 10.25
C GLY A 112 -7.59 -1.35 11.38
N MET A 113 -8.88 -1.12 11.17
CA MET A 113 -9.82 -0.77 12.25
C MET A 113 -10.48 -2.06 12.75
N TYR A 114 -10.33 -2.36 14.03
CA TYR A 114 -10.93 -3.54 14.65
C TYR A 114 -11.72 -3.14 15.89
N ILE A 115 -12.79 -3.88 16.16
CA ILE A 115 -13.51 -3.79 17.43
C ILE A 115 -12.72 -4.63 18.43
N SER A 116 -12.37 -4.05 19.57
CA SER A 116 -11.71 -4.79 20.64
C SER A 116 -12.67 -5.83 21.23
N CYS A 117 -12.26 -7.09 21.30
CA CYS A 117 -13.03 -8.12 21.98
C CYS A 117 -13.22 -7.78 23.46
N GLU A 118 -14.40 -8.09 23.99
CA GLU A 118 -14.65 -8.05 25.43
C GLU A 118 -13.81 -9.13 26.12
N LYS A 119 -13.11 -8.75 27.18
CA LYS A 119 -12.30 -9.66 27.98
C LYS A 119 -12.71 -9.53 29.44
N PRO A 120 -12.82 -10.63 30.19
CA PRO A 120 -13.07 -10.55 31.61
C PRO A 120 -11.95 -9.76 32.28
N TYR A 121 -12.31 -8.88 33.20
CA TYR A 121 -11.33 -8.12 33.96
C TYR A 121 -10.56 -9.07 34.89
N LEU A 122 -9.24 -9.15 34.71
CA LEU A 122 -8.36 -9.93 35.56
C LEU A 122 -7.57 -9.00 36.47
N ARG A 123 -7.59 -9.31 37.78
CA ARG A 123 -6.68 -8.67 38.74
C ARG A 123 -5.23 -9.05 38.40
N PRO A 124 -4.24 -8.18 38.66
CA PRO A 124 -2.83 -8.47 38.38
C PRO A 124 -2.34 -9.80 38.98
N GLU A 125 -2.80 -10.13 40.19
CA GLU A 125 -2.51 -11.40 40.86
C GLU A 125 -3.04 -12.61 40.07
N ASN A 126 -4.26 -12.52 39.55
CA ASN A 126 -4.87 -13.58 38.74
C ASN A 126 -4.19 -13.72 37.38
N VAL A 127 -3.70 -12.62 36.79
CA VAL A 127 -2.88 -12.68 35.57
C VAL A 127 -1.61 -13.50 35.83
N LYS A 128 -0.94 -13.26 36.96
CA LYS A 128 0.28 -14.01 37.34
C LYS A 128 -0.01 -15.50 37.55
N LYS A 129 -1.04 -15.83 38.35
CA LYS A 129 -1.44 -17.24 38.59
C LYS A 129 -1.79 -17.97 37.30
N ARG A 130 -2.56 -17.33 36.41
CA ARG A 130 -2.90 -17.90 35.09
C ARG A 130 -1.67 -18.10 34.22
N PHE A 131 -0.73 -17.16 34.23
CA PHE A 131 0.52 -17.27 33.46
C PHE A 131 1.40 -18.41 33.98
N GLU A 132 1.57 -18.54 35.29
CA GLU A 132 2.33 -19.64 35.89
C GLU A 132 1.70 -21.00 35.57
N MET A 133 0.37 -21.12 35.72
CA MET A 133 -0.35 -22.33 35.36
C MET A 133 -0.18 -22.67 33.88
N ALA A 134 -0.39 -21.69 32.98
CA ALA A 134 -0.19 -21.90 31.54
C ALA A 134 1.25 -22.35 31.23
N LYS A 135 2.26 -21.76 31.88
CA LYS A 135 3.67 -22.13 31.68
C LYS A 135 3.97 -23.56 32.13
N THR A 136 3.39 -24.00 33.25
CA THR A 136 3.55 -25.37 33.75
C THR A 136 2.94 -26.40 32.80
N TRP A 137 1.76 -26.11 32.25
CA TRP A 137 1.02 -27.04 31.39
C TRP A 137 1.34 -26.91 29.88
N MET A 138 1.96 -25.82 29.43
CA MET A 138 2.29 -25.56 28.02
C MET A 138 3.15 -26.66 27.37
N PHE A 139 3.98 -27.34 28.17
CA PHE A 139 4.85 -28.41 27.73
C PHE A 139 4.54 -29.75 28.40
N ALA A 140 3.35 -29.90 28.98
CA ALA A 140 2.92 -31.16 29.56
C ALA A 140 2.76 -32.23 28.46
N PRO A 141 3.37 -33.43 28.62
CA PRO A 141 3.18 -34.56 27.72
C PRO A 141 1.71 -34.93 27.52
N ASP A 142 1.37 -35.47 26.35
CA ASP A 142 0.00 -35.92 26.02
C ASP A 142 -0.58 -36.89 27.06
N LYS A 143 0.27 -37.75 27.63
CA LYS A 143 -0.12 -38.69 28.69
C LYS A 143 -0.66 -37.99 29.94
N ASP A 144 -0.18 -36.80 30.27
CA ASP A 144 -0.65 -36.07 31.45
C ASP A 144 -2.07 -35.52 31.22
N TRP A 145 -2.44 -35.21 29.98
CA TRP A 145 -3.79 -34.78 29.62
C TRP A 145 -4.81 -35.92 29.67
N GLU A 146 -4.40 -37.18 29.49
CA GLU A 146 -5.28 -38.36 29.59
C GLU A 146 -5.90 -38.51 30.99
N TRP A 147 -5.23 -37.98 32.02
CA TRP A 147 -5.70 -38.04 33.41
C TRP A 147 -6.48 -36.79 33.84
N VAL A 148 -6.64 -35.79 32.96
CA VAL A 148 -7.35 -34.56 33.28
C VAL A 148 -8.82 -34.68 32.88
N LEU A 149 -9.70 -34.62 33.88
CA LEU A 149 -11.14 -34.48 33.67
C LEU A 149 -11.54 -33.02 33.83
N TRP A 150 -12.26 -32.49 32.85
CA TRP A 150 -12.82 -31.13 32.88
C TRP A 150 -14.30 -31.20 33.27
N SER A 151 -14.70 -30.34 34.21
CA SER A 151 -16.10 -30.10 34.52
C SER A 151 -16.34 -28.59 34.58
N ASP A 152 -17.29 -28.10 33.82
CA ASP A 152 -17.97 -26.82 34.07
C ASP A 152 -19.36 -27.07 34.68
N GLU A 153 -19.85 -26.09 35.43
CA GLU A 153 -21.23 -26.05 35.96
C GLU A 153 -22.06 -25.01 35.19
#